data_AF-A0A1R3KUY6-F1
#
_entry.id   AF-A0A1R3KUY6-F1
#
_cell.length_a   1.000
_cell.length_b   1.000
_cell.length_c   1.000
_cell.angle_alpha   90.00
_cell.angle_beta   90.00
_cell.angle_gamma   90.00
#
_symmetry.space_group_name_H-M   'P 1'
#
loop_
_entity.id
_entity.type
_entity.pdbx_description
1 polymer ?
#
loop_
_entity_poly.entity_id
_entity_poly.type
_entity_poly.pdbx_seq_one_letter_code
_entity_poly.pdbx_strand_id
1 'polypeptide(L)'
;MGVAGVLGAALLCAIHGATVENTLFEDGDGANTFRAFNPTQAEETYSMVTANRFVTGLWMSALGVVGLALNLRAYDFVSQEIRAAEDPEFETFYTKNILLNEGIRAWMAAQDQPHENLIFPEEVLPRGNAL
;
A
#
# COMPACT_ATOMS: atom_id res chain seq x y z
N MET A 1 13.16 -12.39 -26.13
CA MET A 1 11.76 -12.69 -26.48
C MET A 1 11.25 -13.97 -25.79
N GLY A 2 11.90 -15.14 -25.93
CA GLY A 2 11.41 -16.39 -25.31
C GLY A 2 11.27 -16.38 -23.79
N VAL A 3 12.26 -15.88 -23.05
CA VAL A 3 12.23 -15.80 -21.58
C VAL A 3 11.09 -14.90 -21.08
N ALA A 4 10.86 -13.75 -21.73
CA ALA A 4 9.76 -12.85 -21.39
C ALA A 4 8.38 -13.51 -21.62
N GLY A 5 8.25 -14.33 -22.67
CA GLY A 5 7.02 -15.09 -22.92
C GLY A 5 6.76 -16.17 -21.86
N VAL A 6 7.79 -16.92 -21.46
CA VAL A 6 7.66 -17.97 -20.43
C VAL A 6 7.35 -17.36 -19.07
N LEU A 7 8.08 -16.32 -18.66
CA LEU A 7 7.84 -15.64 -17.38
C LEU A 7 6.49 -14.91 -17.37
N GLY A 8 6.10 -14.29 -18.49
CA GLY A 8 4.80 -13.64 -18.64
C GLY A 8 3.64 -14.62 -18.54
N ALA A 9 3.74 -15.79 -19.19
CA ALA A 9 2.71 -16.82 -19.09
C ALA A 9 2.60 -17.41 -17.68
N ALA A 10 3.73 -17.65 -17.01
CA ALA A 10 3.74 -18.10 -15.62
C ALA A 10 3.09 -17.07 -14.68
N LEU A 11 3.39 -15.78 -14.87
CA LEU A 11 2.78 -14.69 -14.11
C LEU A 11 1.26 -14.62 -14.33
N LEU A 12 0.82 -14.66 -15.59
CA LEU A 12 -0.62 -14.63 -15.93
C LEU A 12 -1.35 -15.85 -15.35
N CYS A 13 -0.76 -17.03 -15.43
CA CYS A 13 -1.32 -18.26 -14.86
C CYS A 13 -1.51 -18.13 -13.34
N ALA A 14 -0.47 -17.69 -12.62
CA ALA A 14 -0.52 -17.52 -11.17
C ALA A 14 -1.55 -16.46 -10.75
N ILE A 15 -1.55 -15.29 -11.41
CA ILE A 15 -2.47 -14.20 -11.08
C ILE A 15 -3.91 -14.60 -11.38
N HIS A 16 -4.17 -15.22 -12.54
CA HIS A 16 -5.52 -15.63 -12.90
C HIS A 16 -6.07 -16.66 -11.91
N GLY A 17 -5.32 -17.73 -11.63
CA GLY A 17 -5.74 -18.77 -10.69
C GLY A 17 -5.99 -18.23 -9.29
N ALA A 18 -5.05 -17.43 -8.75
CA ALA A 18 -5.21 -16.83 -7.44
C ALA A 18 -6.41 -15.87 -7.37
N THR A 19 -6.66 -15.09 -8.43
CA THR A 19 -7.78 -14.15 -8.46
C THR A 19 -9.11 -14.89 -8.45
N VAL A 20 -9.25 -15.94 -9.27
CA VAL A 20 -10.48 -16.76 -9.31
C VAL A 20 -10.78 -17.36 -7.93
N GLU A 21 -9.81 -18.04 -7.32
CA GLU A 21 -9.97 -18.72 -6.02
C GLU A 21 -10.26 -17.75 -4.86
N ASN A 22 -9.82 -16.49 -4.95
CA ASN A 22 -10.07 -15.47 -3.92
C ASN A 22 -11.32 -14.62 -4.18
N THR A 23 -12.02 -14.84 -5.30
CA THR A 23 -13.27 -14.14 -5.62
C THR A 23 -14.42 -15.09 -5.90
N LEU A 24 -14.33 -16.34 -5.44
CA LEU A 24 -15.40 -17.32 -5.55
C LEU A 24 -16.67 -16.82 -4.84
N PHE A 25 -17.82 -17.17 -5.40
CA PHE A 25 -19.07 -17.08 -4.67
C PHE A 25 -19.16 -18.20 -3.62
N GLU A 26 -19.88 -17.94 -2.53
CA GLU A 26 -20.15 -18.96 -1.51
C GLU A 26 -21.33 -19.84 -1.95
N ASP A 27 -21.05 -20.79 -2.84
CA ASP A 27 -22.08 -21.63 -3.49
C ASP A 27 -22.37 -22.95 -2.71
N GLY A 28 -21.86 -23.08 -1.48
CA GLY A 28 -22.15 -24.22 -0.61
C GLY A 28 -21.61 -24.05 0.82
N ASP A 29 -22.13 -24.85 1.75
CA ASP A 29 -21.84 -24.70 3.20
C ASP A 29 -20.48 -25.27 3.66
N GLY A 30 -19.69 -25.79 2.72
CA GLY A 30 -18.42 -26.45 3.03
C GLY A 30 -17.26 -25.46 3.14
N ALA A 31 -16.45 -25.57 4.20
CA ALA A 31 -15.21 -24.80 4.31
C ALA A 31 -14.19 -25.10 3.18
N ASN A 32 -14.31 -26.26 2.52
CA ASN A 32 -13.60 -26.58 1.29
C ASN A 32 -14.52 -26.31 0.10
N THR A 33 -14.15 -25.33 -0.72
CA THR A 33 -14.99 -24.77 -1.79
C THR A 33 -14.98 -25.59 -3.07
N PHE A 34 -14.07 -26.56 -3.27
CA PHE A 34 -13.96 -27.33 -4.52
C PHE A 34 -15.23 -28.11 -4.88
N ARG A 35 -16.06 -28.47 -3.89
CA ARG A 35 -17.31 -29.23 -4.10
C ARG A 35 -18.51 -28.35 -4.45
N ALA A 36 -18.38 -27.03 -4.31
CA ALA A 36 -19.45 -26.09 -4.59
C ALA A 36 -19.57 -25.73 -6.08
N PHE A 37 -18.77 -26.36 -6.96
CA PHE A 37 -18.79 -26.14 -8.41
C PHE A 37 -19.45 -27.31 -9.15
N ASN A 38 -20.29 -26.99 -10.14
CA ASN A 38 -20.85 -27.95 -11.08
C ASN A 38 -20.47 -27.58 -12.54
N PRO A 39 -19.84 -28.49 -13.32
CA PRO A 39 -19.47 -28.23 -14.71
C PRO A 39 -20.63 -27.83 -15.64
N THR A 40 -21.87 -28.14 -15.29
CA THR A 40 -23.06 -27.79 -16.09
C THR A 40 -23.84 -26.59 -15.55
N GLN A 41 -23.33 -25.87 -14.54
CA GLN A 41 -23.98 -24.67 -14.02
C GLN A 41 -23.94 -23.53 -15.04
N ALA A 42 -24.98 -22.69 -15.05
CA ALA A 42 -25.05 -21.55 -15.96
C ALA A 42 -24.33 -20.30 -15.43
N GLU A 43 -24.16 -20.21 -14.11
CA GLU A 43 -23.61 -19.05 -13.41
C GLU A 43 -22.08 -19.12 -13.30
N GLU A 44 -21.42 -17.97 -13.37
CA GLU A 44 -19.97 -17.88 -13.12
C GLU A 44 -19.67 -18.22 -11.65
N THR A 45 -18.62 -19.02 -11.40
CA THR A 45 -18.25 -19.47 -10.04
C THR A 45 -17.51 -18.40 -9.22
N TYR A 46 -17.12 -17.30 -9.86
CA TYR A 46 -16.39 -16.20 -9.23
C TYR A 46 -16.92 -14.85 -9.70
N SER A 47 -16.77 -13.81 -8.89
CA SER A 47 -17.22 -12.46 -9.20
C SER A 47 -16.22 -11.73 -10.09
N MET A 48 -16.50 -11.63 -11.39
CA MET A 48 -15.64 -10.87 -12.31
C MET A 48 -15.58 -9.37 -11.95
N VAL A 49 -16.66 -8.82 -11.39
CA VAL A 49 -16.71 -7.44 -10.91
C VAL A 49 -15.73 -7.21 -9.75
N THR A 50 -15.73 -8.11 -8.76
CA THR A 50 -14.84 -8.03 -7.61
C THR A 50 -13.39 -8.23 -8.03
N ALA A 51 -13.12 -9.21 -8.89
CA ALA A 51 -11.81 -9.46 -9.49
C ALA A 51 -11.28 -8.23 -10.23
N ASN A 52 -12.10 -7.59 -11.06
CA ASN A 52 -11.73 -6.38 -11.79
C ASN A 52 -11.40 -5.21 -10.83
N ARG A 53 -12.22 -5.01 -9.78
CA ARG A 53 -11.96 -3.97 -8.77
C ARG A 53 -10.65 -4.23 -8.03
N PHE A 54 -10.38 -5.47 -7.66
CA PHE A 54 -9.14 -5.88 -7.00
C PHE A 54 -7.91 -5.60 -7.87
N VAL A 55 -7.93 -6.10 -9.11
CA VAL A 55 -6.83 -5.90 -10.07
C VAL A 55 -6.61 -4.41 -10.33
N THR A 56 -7.68 -3.63 -10.53
CA THR A 56 -7.58 -2.18 -10.73
C THR A 56 -6.98 -1.49 -9.51
N GLY A 57 -7.36 -1.89 -8.29
CA GLY A 57 -6.78 -1.37 -7.05
C GLY A 57 -5.27 -1.64 -6.95
N LEU A 58 -4.84 -2.86 -7.28
CA LEU A 58 -3.42 -3.21 -7.33
C LEU A 58 -2.66 -2.34 -8.35
N TRP A 59 -3.22 -2.16 -9.55
CA TRP A 59 -2.63 -1.28 -10.57
C TRP A 59 -2.44 0.15 -10.07
N MET A 60 -3.46 0.75 -9.45
CA MET A 60 -3.36 2.12 -8.93
C MET A 60 -2.33 2.22 -7.80
N SER A 61 -2.26 1.23 -6.91
CA SER A 61 -1.25 1.21 -5.84
C SER A 61 0.17 1.09 -6.41
N ALA A 62 0.37 0.25 -7.44
CA ALA A 62 1.66 0.06 -8.08
C ALA A 62 2.14 1.36 -8.77
N LEU A 63 1.25 2.09 -9.43
CA LEU A 63 1.58 3.41 -9.99
C LEU A 63 2.06 4.39 -8.92
N GLY A 64 1.40 4.39 -7.75
CA GLY A 64 1.84 5.19 -6.60
C GLY A 64 3.25 4.81 -6.13
N VAL A 65 3.53 3.50 -5.97
CA VAL A 65 4.85 3.00 -5.55
C VAL A 65 5.95 3.34 -6.56
N VAL A 66 5.66 3.30 -7.87
CA VAL A 66 6.62 3.75 -8.90
C VAL A 66 6.98 5.22 -8.71
N GLY A 67 6.04 6.07 -8.30
CA GLY A 67 6.33 7.45 -7.90
C GLY A 67 7.23 7.53 -6.66
N LEU A 68 6.94 6.72 -5.63
CA LEU A 68 7.74 6.65 -4.40
C LEU A 68 9.20 6.24 -4.67
N ALA A 69 9.45 5.38 -5.66
CA ALA A 69 10.80 4.99 -6.06
C ALA A 69 11.66 6.18 -6.52
N LEU A 70 11.02 7.26 -6.97
CA LEU A 70 11.65 8.52 -7.36
C LEU A 70 11.45 9.62 -6.31
N ASN A 71 11.02 9.28 -5.09
CA ASN A 71 10.60 10.21 -4.04
C ASN A 71 9.46 11.17 -4.44
N LEU A 72 8.73 10.89 -5.52
CA LEU A 72 7.58 11.67 -5.96
C LEU A 72 6.35 11.30 -5.10
N ARG A 73 6.11 12.12 -4.08
CA ARG A 73 5.12 11.85 -3.03
C ARG A 73 4.03 12.91 -3.03
N ALA A 74 2.81 12.49 -2.75
CA ALA A 74 1.77 13.38 -2.22
C ALA A 74 2.02 13.60 -0.72
N TYR A 75 3.17 14.18 -0.38
CA TYR A 75 3.62 14.34 1.02
C TYR A 75 2.94 15.55 1.67
N ASP A 76 2.94 16.69 0.98
CA ASP A 76 2.42 17.94 1.54
C ASP A 76 1.25 18.54 0.76
N PHE A 77 0.35 19.20 1.50
CA PHE A 77 -0.55 20.20 0.94
C PHE A 77 0.04 21.58 1.17
N VAL A 78 0.60 22.18 0.11
CA VAL A 78 1.26 23.50 0.17
C VAL A 78 0.37 24.59 0.78
N SER A 79 -0.95 24.56 0.53
CA SER A 79 -1.89 25.50 1.13
C SER A 79 -2.00 25.37 2.65
N GLN A 80 -1.88 24.15 3.19
CA GLN A 80 -1.88 23.93 4.63
C GLN A 80 -0.55 24.32 5.26
N GLU A 81 0.58 24.02 4.60
CA GLU A 81 1.90 24.44 5.07
C GLU A 81 2.02 25.96 5.17
N ILE A 82 1.57 26.69 4.14
CA ILE A 82 1.57 28.16 4.16
C ILE A 82 0.72 28.68 5.33
N ARG A 83 -0.48 28.13 5.51
CA ARG A 83 -1.36 28.59 6.59
C ARG A 83 -0.79 28.29 7.97
N ALA A 84 -0.27 27.09 8.19
CA ALA A 84 0.33 26.67 9.45
C ALA A 84 1.63 27.44 9.76
N ALA A 85 2.38 27.85 8.73
CA ALA A 85 3.58 28.67 8.91
C ALA A 85 3.26 30.11 9.32
N GLU A 86 2.13 30.66 8.88
CA GLU A 86 1.69 32.02 9.23
C GLU A 86 0.87 32.08 10.52
N ASP A 87 0.11 31.03 10.82
CA ASP A 87 -0.83 30.96 11.94
C ASP A 87 -0.49 29.79 12.87
N PRO A 88 0.19 30.03 14.01
CA PRO A 88 0.62 28.97 14.92
C PRO A 88 -0.54 28.31 15.68
N GLU A 89 -1.74 28.87 15.63
CA GLU A 89 -2.95 28.25 16.19
C GLU A 89 -3.67 27.35 15.16
N PHE A 90 -3.27 27.40 13.90
CA PHE A 90 -3.84 26.55 12.86
C PHE A 90 -3.31 25.12 12.96
N GLU A 91 -4.19 24.21 13.37
CA GLU A 91 -3.87 22.78 13.49
C GLU A 91 -4.93 21.93 12.79
N THR A 92 -4.48 20.91 12.03
CA THR A 92 -5.35 19.90 11.43
C THR A 92 -4.79 18.50 11.70
N PHE A 93 -5.57 17.46 11.43
CA PHE A 93 -5.04 16.10 11.46
C PHE A 93 -3.87 15.90 10.49
N TYR A 94 -3.84 16.64 9.38
CA TYR A 94 -2.74 16.58 8.43
C TYR A 94 -1.44 17.11 9.06
N THR A 95 -1.45 18.30 9.68
CA THR A 95 -0.22 18.86 10.30
C THR A 95 0.26 18.01 11.47
N LYS A 96 -0.66 17.44 12.25
CA LYS A 96 -0.33 16.49 13.33
C LYS A 96 0.37 15.23 12.81
N ASN A 97 -0.06 14.69 11.67
CA ASN A 97 0.59 13.52 11.08
C ASN A 97 2.01 13.83 10.57
N ILE A 98 2.29 15.07 10.14
CA ILE A 98 3.65 15.48 9.77
C ILE A 98 4.61 15.41 10.97
N LEU A 99 4.18 15.87 12.15
CA LEU A 99 4.97 15.75 13.40
C LEU A 99 5.26 14.28 13.77
N LEU A 100 4.27 13.39 13.59
CA LEU A 100 4.49 11.95 13.80
C LEU A 100 5.53 11.40 12.82
N ASN A 101 5.45 11.80 11.55
CA ASN A 101 6.39 11.37 10.53
C ASN A 101 7.82 11.88 10.78
N GLU A 102 7.98 13.09 11.33
CA GLU A 102 9.28 13.62 11.79
C GLU A 102 9.88 12.78 12.90
N GLY A 103 9.06 12.42 13.89
CA GLY A 103 9.45 11.47 14.95
C GLY A 103 9.92 10.14 14.37
N ILE A 104 9.12 9.49 13.54
CA ILE A 104 9.47 8.21 12.90
C ILE A 104 10.83 8.30 12.18
N ARG A 105 11.04 9.35 11.37
CA ARG A 105 12.30 9.51 10.63
C ARG A 105 13.50 9.68 11.56
N ALA A 106 13.44 10.60 12.51
CA ALA A 106 14.58 10.90 13.37
C ALA A 106 14.94 9.71 14.30
N TRP A 107 13.92 9.04 14.84
CA TRP A 107 14.11 7.96 15.81
C TRP A 107 14.49 6.62 15.16
N MET A 108 14.03 6.35 13.93
CA MET A 108 14.34 5.08 13.25
C MET A 108 15.58 5.14 12.36
N ALA A 109 15.90 6.29 11.76
CA ALA A 109 16.90 6.37 10.68
C ALA A 109 18.29 5.87 11.08
N ALA A 110 18.76 6.14 12.30
CA ALA A 110 20.09 5.71 12.73
C ALA A 110 20.27 4.18 12.74
N GLN A 111 19.19 3.43 13.06
CA GLN A 111 19.21 1.96 13.06
C GLN A 111 18.81 1.36 11.71
N ASP A 112 17.84 1.98 11.03
CA ASP A 112 17.30 1.49 9.75
C ASP A 112 18.23 1.78 8.56
N GLN A 113 19.06 2.83 8.68
CA GLN A 113 20.04 3.25 7.67
C GLN A 113 21.46 3.22 8.24
N PRO A 114 21.98 2.04 8.65
CA PRO A 114 23.28 1.95 9.33
C PRO A 114 24.45 2.38 8.44
N HIS A 115 24.27 2.34 7.11
CA HIS A 115 25.27 2.76 6.13
C HIS A 115 25.50 4.28 6.12
N GLU A 116 24.53 5.07 6.60
CA GLU A 116 24.66 6.53 6.69
C GLU A 116 25.45 6.99 7.93
N ASN A 117 25.75 6.08 8.88
CA ASN A 117 26.48 6.38 10.12
C ASN A 117 25.90 7.57 10.90
N LEU A 118 24.57 7.70 10.92
CA LEU A 118 23.88 8.82 11.57
C LEU A 118 24.07 8.76 13.09
N ILE A 119 24.50 9.88 13.66
CA ILE A 119 24.59 10.09 15.10
C ILE A 119 23.77 11.35 15.41
N PHE A 120 22.59 11.16 15.99
CA PHE A 120 21.74 12.24 16.46
C PHE A 120 21.92 12.40 17.97
N PRO A 121 22.47 13.54 18.44
CA PRO A 121 22.45 13.88 19.86
C PRO A 121 21.01 13.94 20.42
N GLU A 122 20.84 13.70 21.71
CA GLU A 122 19.50 13.69 22.34
C GLU A 122 18.74 15.01 22.17
N GLU A 123 19.45 16.14 22.17
CA GLU A 123 18.90 17.49 22.03
C GLU A 123 18.24 17.78 20.67
N VAL A 124 18.58 17.02 19.62
CA VAL A 124 18.01 17.21 18.27
C VAL A 124 16.88 16.23 17.96
N LEU A 125 16.63 15.25 18.83
CA LEU A 125 15.56 14.29 18.63
C LEU A 125 14.21 14.95 18.93
N PRO A 126 13.28 14.99 17.96
CA PRO A 126 11.98 15.60 18.17
C PRO A 126 11.17 14.78 19.18
N ARG A 127 10.68 15.45 20.23
CA ARG A 127 9.84 14.86 21.28
C ARG A 127 8.73 15.83 21.68
N GLY A 128 7.57 15.26 22.00
CA GLY A 128 6.53 15.98 22.73
C GLY A 128 6.94 16.17 24.19
N ASN A 129 6.17 16.96 24.93
CA ASN A 129 6.44 17.18 26.34
C ASN A 129 6.27 15.88 27.16
N ALA A 130 7.25 15.57 28.02
CA ALA A 130 7.22 14.49 29.02
C ALA A 130 7.19 13.03 28.54
N LEU A 131 7.28 12.76 27.23
CA LEU A 131 7.46 11.41 26.66
C LEU A 131 8.92 11.14 26.37
#